data_AF-A0A4U7CL26-F1
#
_entry.id   AF-A0A4U7CL26-F1
#
_cell.length_a   1.000
_cell.length_b   1.000
_cell.length_c   1.000
_cell.angle_alpha   90.00
_cell.angle_beta   90.00
_cell.angle_gamma   90.00
#
_symmetry.space_group_name_H-M   'P 1'
#
loop_
_entity.id
_entity.type
_entity.pdbx_description
1 polymer ?
#
loop_
_entity_poly.entity_id
_entity_poly.type
_entity_poly.pdbx_seq_one_letter_code
_entity_poly.pdbx_strand_id
1 'polypeptide(L)' 'MIRWAECIKSQPPEVWGPQQNAVVNGQIESAQAVDVSAEEKRAIREFARVELRRTEQDADD' A
#
# COMPACT_ATOMS: atom_id res chain seq x y z
N MET A 1 3.46 12.85 -5.12
CA MET A 1 3.55 11.45 -5.59
C MET A 1 2.38 10.70 -4.97
N ILE A 2 1.45 10.13 -5.75
CA ILE A 2 0.31 9.39 -5.18
C ILE A 2 0.83 8.05 -4.66
N ARG A 3 0.58 7.73 -3.38
CA ARG A 3 0.99 6.43 -2.83
C ARG A 3 0.14 5.34 -3.49
N TRP A 4 0.74 4.21 -3.86
CA TRP A 4 0.05 3.11 -4.56
C TRP A 4 -1.31 2.75 -3.92
N ALA A 5 -1.37 2.68 -2.59
CA ALA A 5 -2.62 2.42 -1.85
C ALA A 5 -3.72 3.47 -2.06
N GLU A 6 -3.36 4.74 -2.26
CA GLU A 6 -4.32 5.82 -2.57
C GLU A 6 -4.83 5.69 -4.01
N CYS A 7 -3.97 5.29 -4.95
CA CYS A 7 -4.37 4.99 -6.32
C CYS A 7 -5.41 3.86 -6.35
N ILE A 8 -5.15 2.77 -5.62
CA ILE A 8 -6.08 1.65 -5.50
C ILE A 8 -7.42 2.03 -4.85
N LYS A 9 -7.40 2.92 -3.85
CA LYS A 9 -8.63 3.36 -3.15
C LYS A 9 -9.46 4.36 -3.95
N SER A 10 -8.82 5.21 -4.76
CA SER A 10 -9.48 6.31 -5.47
C SER A 10 -10.03 5.93 -6.83
N GLN A 11 -9.56 4.82 -7.41
CA GLN A 11 -9.99 4.36 -8.72
C GLN A 11 -10.71 3.01 -8.59
N PRO A 12 -12.00 2.94 -8.98
CA PRO A 12 -12.73 1.69 -8.90
C PRO A 12 -12.35 0.77 -10.08
N PRO A 13 -12.54 -0.57 -9.95
CA PRO A 13 -12.07 -1.56 -10.94
C PRO A 13 -12.61 -1.35 -12.36
N GLU A 14 -13.73 -0.64 -12.51
CA GLU A 14 -14.34 -0.30 -13.80
C GLU A 14 -13.49 0.70 -14.60
N VAL A 15 -12.59 1.46 -13.94
CA VAL A 15 -11.70 2.44 -14.59
C VAL A 15 -10.50 1.77 -15.25
N TRP A 16 -9.98 0.70 -14.67
CA TRP A 16 -8.71 0.06 -15.08
C TRP A 16 -8.87 -0.93 -16.23
N GLY A 17 -10.05 -1.54 -16.36
CA GLY A 17 -10.31 -2.60 -17.33
C GLY A 17 -9.65 -3.95 -16.96
N PRO A 18 -9.95 -5.02 -17.72
CA PRO A 18 -9.69 -6.39 -17.28
C PRO A 18 -8.21 -6.73 -17.03
N GLN A 19 -7.31 -6.24 -17.87
CA GLN A 19 -5.89 -6.56 -17.77
C GLN A 19 -5.23 -5.89 -16.55
N GLN A 20 -5.53 -4.62 -16.31
CA GLN A 20 -5.01 -3.92 -15.13
C GLN A 20 -5.63 -4.46 -13.84
N ASN A 21 -6.92 -4.82 -13.86
CA ASN A 21 -7.57 -5.50 -12.73
C ASN A 21 -6.84 -6.81 -12.37
N ALA A 22 -6.42 -7.59 -13.36
CA ALA A 22 -5.67 -8.82 -13.11
C ALA A 22 -4.33 -8.55 -12.40
N VAL A 23 -3.61 -7.50 -12.81
CA VAL A 23 -2.35 -7.10 -12.16
C VAL A 23 -2.59 -6.64 -10.72
N VAL A 24 -3.56 -5.75 -10.50
CA VAL A 24 -3.89 -5.24 -9.15
C VAL A 24 -4.32 -6.38 -8.23
N ASN A 25 -5.18 -7.28 -8.70
CA ASN A 25 -5.65 -8.42 -7.92
C ASN A 25 -4.48 -9.35 -7.55
N GLY A 26 -3.58 -9.66 -8.49
CA GLY A 26 -2.40 -10.47 -8.20
C GLY A 26 -1.46 -9.83 -7.17
N GLN A 27 -1.32 -8.51 -7.19
CA GLN A 27 -0.54 -7.77 -6.18
C GLN A 27 -1.19 -7.83 -4.79
N ILE A 28 -2.52 -7.67 -4.71
CA ILE A 28 -3.28 -7.77 -3.46
C ILE A 28 -3.18 -9.19 -2.88
N GLU A 29 -3.40 -10.21 -3.70
CA GLU A 29 -3.27 -11.62 -3.30
C GLU A 29 -1.85 -11.92 -2.80
N SER A 30 -0.83 -11.46 -3.52
CA SER A 30 0.57 -11.65 -3.11
C SER A 30 0.85 -11.01 -1.75
N ALA A 31 0.33 -9.81 -1.51
CA ALA A 31 0.49 -9.12 -0.23
C ALA A 31 -0.25 -9.82 0.92
N GLN A 32 -1.41 -10.45 0.64
CA GLN A 32 -2.17 -11.23 1.61
C GLN A 32 -1.54 -12.60 1.90
N ALA A 33 -0.90 -13.21 0.91
CA ALA A 33 -0.25 -14.51 1.01
C ALA A 33 1.04 -14.48 1.83
N VAL A 34 1.59 -13.30 2.13
CA VAL A 34 2.74 -13.19 3.04
C VAL A 34 2.28 -13.64 4.42
N ASP A 35 2.84 -14.75 4.90
CA ASP A 35 2.62 -15.28 6.24
C ASP A 35 3.35 -14.41 7.26
N VAL A 36 2.79 -13.23 7.53
CA VAL A 36 3.25 -12.32 8.58
C VAL A 36 2.38 -12.53 9.83
N SER A 37 3.04 -12.86 10.93
CA SER A 37 2.42 -12.93 12.24
C SER A 37 1.81 -11.59 12.68
N ALA A 38 0.93 -11.64 13.68
CA ALA A 38 0.32 -10.42 14.22
C ALA A 38 1.36 -9.43 14.78
N GLU A 39 2.46 -9.95 15.32
CA GLU A 39 3.57 -9.17 15.85
C GLU A 39 4.35 -8.48 14.72
N GLU A 40 4.68 -9.21 13.65
CA GLU A 40 5.33 -8.64 12.46
C GLU A 40 4.46 -7.58 11.80
N LYS A 41 3.14 -7.83 11.68
CA LYS A 41 2.18 -6.81 11.20
C LYS A 41 2.20 -5.55 12.06
N ARG A 42 2.40 -5.67 13.39
CA ARG A 42 2.51 -4.51 14.29
C ARG A 42 3.83 -3.77 14.07
N ALA A 43 4.94 -4.49 13.99
CA ALA A 43 6.26 -3.91 13.74
C ALA A 43 6.30 -3.15 12.41
N ILE A 44 5.76 -3.74 11.34
CA ILE A 44 5.65 -3.11 10.01
C ILE A 44 4.83 -1.81 10.09
N ARG A 45 3.70 -1.80 10.80
CA ARG A 45 2.87 -0.59 10.96
C ARG A 45 3.58 0.51 11.74
N GLU A 46 4.33 0.15 12.76
CA GLU A 46 5.09 1.11 13.57
C GLU A 46 6.23 1.72 12.75
N PHE A 47 6.99 0.91 12.04
CA PHE A 47 8.01 1.36 11.10
C PHE A 47 7.42 2.31 10.03
N ALA A 48 6.32 1.90 9.39
CA ALA A 48 5.68 2.73 8.36
C ALA A 48 5.22 4.09 8.90
N ARG A 49 4.75 4.18 10.15
CA ARG A 49 4.37 5.45 10.79
C ARG A 49 5.56 6.37 11.04
N VAL A 50 6.70 5.81 11.46
CA VAL A 50 7.94 6.58 11.68
C VAL A 50 8.43 7.17 10.37
N GLU A 51 8.51 6.34 9.32
CA GLU A 51 8.94 6.79 8.00
C GLU A 51 7.99 7.83 7.39
N LEU A 52 6.67 7.67 7.56
CA LEU A 52 5.70 8.68 7.10
C LEU A 52 5.99 10.06 7.71
N ARG A 53 6.16 10.11 9.02
CA ARG A 53 6.41 11.35 9.76
C ARG A 53 7.72 12.00 9.33
N ARG A 54 8.76 11.20 9.11
CA ARG A 54 10.03 11.69 8.60
C ARG A 54 9.87 12.34 7.22
N THR A 55 9.16 11.68 6.30
CA THR A 55 8.91 12.23 4.96
C THR A 55 8.07 13.50 4.97
N GLU A 56 7.20 13.68 5.96
CA GLU A 56 6.42 14.92 6.15
C GLU A 56 7.32 16.06 6.66
N GLN A 57 8.21 15.77 7.61
CA GLN A 57 9.19 16.76 8.12
C GLN A 57 10.17 17.21 7.03
N ASP A 58 10.68 16.27 6.23
CA ASP A 58 11.61 16.57 5.13
C ASP A 58 10.94 17.37 3.98
N ALA A 59 9.60 17.43 3.94
CA ALA A 59 8.85 18.17 2.92
C ALA A 59 8.45 19.60 3.35
N ASP A 60 8.54 19.90 4.64
CA ASP A 60 8.21 21.22 5.22
C ASP A 60 9.45 22.14 5.39
N ASP A 61 10.68 21.62 5.22
CA ASP A 61 11.96 22.37 5.19
C ASP A 61 12.39 22.75 3.75
#